data_AF-K2NVG3-F1
#
_entry.id   AF-K2NVG3-F1
#
_cell.length_a   1.000
_cell.length_b   1.000
_cell.length_c   1.000
_cell.angle_alpha   90.00
_cell.angle_beta   90.00
_cell.angle_gamma   90.00
#
_symmetry.space_group_name_H-M   'P 1'
#
loop_
_entity.id
_entity.type
_entity.pdbx_description
1 polymer ?
#
loop_
_entity_poly.entity_id
_entity_poly.type
_entity_poly.pdbx_seq_one_letter_code
_entity_poly.pdbx_strand_id
1 'polypeptide(L)'
;FLQHDWGTSVIDDVYRMFEEDRAEEDAEYVPPTARLDAAVYRQYWNGLRVRVGVHTGLCDIRHDEVTKGYDYYGGTSNMASRTESVGNGGQVLLTRTTYFALSTAEREQVEVTALGAVALCGVPKPVEMYQLDAVPGRTFAALRLDREFPVLDDESDLASGDGSVSTERSGPSGYIASVLAVLVGTFAAPQRLKVLLPLCQRWSVR
;
A
#
# COMPACT_ATOMS: atom_id res chain seq x y z
N PHE A 1 -22.29 -1.75 2.51
CA PHE A 1 -21.44 -0.63 2.06
C PHE A 1 -22.25 0.49 1.41
N LEU A 2 -23.03 0.21 0.36
CA LEU A 2 -23.73 1.25 -0.41
C LEU A 2 -24.92 1.91 0.30
N GLN A 3 -25.48 1.25 1.30
CA GLN A 3 -26.71 1.67 1.97
C GLN A 3 -26.51 2.70 3.08
N HIS A 4 -25.26 3.01 3.45
CA HIS A 4 -25.01 3.99 4.49
C HIS A 4 -25.29 5.40 3.96
N ASP A 5 -26.13 6.15 4.67
CA ASP A 5 -26.37 7.56 4.37
C ASP A 5 -25.26 8.40 5.00
N TRP A 6 -24.36 8.90 4.16
CA TRP A 6 -23.25 9.75 4.59
C TRP A 6 -23.70 11.20 4.86
N GLY A 7 -24.92 11.59 4.49
CA GLY A 7 -25.44 12.96 4.63
C GLY A 7 -24.69 14.00 3.80
N THR A 8 -23.81 13.59 2.89
CA THR A 8 -22.99 14.46 2.04
C THR A 8 -22.55 13.75 0.76
N SER A 9 -22.48 14.47 -0.36
CA SER A 9 -21.87 13.99 -1.61
C SER A 9 -20.39 14.36 -1.73
N VAL A 10 -19.89 15.24 -0.86
CA VAL A 10 -18.57 15.86 -0.97
C VAL A 10 -17.46 14.80 -1.05
N ILE A 11 -17.61 13.69 -0.31
CA ILE A 11 -16.64 12.59 -0.33
C ILE A 11 -16.52 11.98 -1.73
N ASP A 12 -17.66 11.67 -2.36
CA ASP A 12 -17.71 11.12 -3.71
C ASP A 12 -17.21 12.13 -4.74
N ASP A 13 -17.59 13.39 -4.59
CA ASP A 13 -17.17 14.48 -5.48
C ASP A 13 -15.63 14.63 -5.47
N VAL A 14 -15.01 14.56 -4.29
CA VAL A 14 -13.55 14.61 -4.12
C VAL A 14 -12.85 13.39 -4.74
N TYR A 15 -13.39 12.18 -4.58
CA TYR A 15 -12.80 11.01 -5.24
C TYR A 15 -12.82 11.11 -6.76
N ARG A 16 -13.93 11.61 -7.35
CA ARG A 16 -14.01 11.81 -8.80
C ARG A 16 -13.02 12.88 -9.26
N MET A 17 -12.86 13.96 -8.50
CA MET A 17 -11.87 15.00 -8.78
C MET A 17 -10.44 14.42 -8.81
N PHE A 18 -10.04 13.65 -7.78
CA PHE A 18 -8.72 13.01 -7.77
C PHE A 18 -8.47 12.05 -8.93
N GLU A 19 -9.51 11.38 -9.42
CA GLU A 19 -9.39 10.52 -10.60
C GLU A 19 -9.21 11.33 -11.89
N GLU A 20 -9.90 12.45 -12.06
CA GLU A 20 -9.69 13.34 -13.22
C GLU A 20 -8.31 13.99 -13.17
N ASP A 21 -7.90 14.54 -12.02
CA ASP A 21 -6.57 15.13 -11.84
C ASP A 21 -5.47 14.12 -12.23
N ARG A 22 -5.61 12.87 -11.80
CA ARG A 22 -4.66 11.81 -12.17
C ARG A 22 -4.69 11.47 -13.66
N ALA A 23 -5.84 11.54 -14.31
CA ALA A 23 -5.95 11.29 -15.76
C ALA A 23 -5.39 12.44 -16.61
N GLU A 24 -5.32 13.65 -16.05
CA GLU A 24 -4.61 14.78 -16.68
C GLU A 24 -3.08 14.59 -16.60
N GLU A 25 -2.59 14.01 -15.50
CA GLU A 25 -1.15 13.73 -15.29
C GLU A 25 -0.66 12.49 -16.04
N ASP A 26 -1.47 11.43 -16.10
CA ASP A 26 -1.15 10.15 -16.70
C ASP A 26 -2.17 9.78 -17.78
N ALA A 27 -1.75 9.91 -19.05
CA ALA A 27 -2.61 9.64 -20.20
C ALA A 27 -2.99 8.16 -20.36
N GLU A 28 -2.28 7.23 -19.72
CA GLU A 28 -2.64 5.80 -19.70
C GLU A 28 -3.67 5.50 -18.61
N TYR A 29 -3.78 6.36 -17.59
CA TYR A 29 -4.75 6.22 -16.53
C TYR A 29 -6.17 6.56 -17.00
N VAL A 30 -7.07 5.58 -16.92
CA VAL A 30 -8.49 5.77 -17.19
C VAL A 30 -9.26 5.87 -15.87
N PRO A 31 -9.96 6.99 -15.58
CA PRO A 31 -10.79 7.13 -14.39
C PRO A 31 -11.85 6.02 -14.28
N PRO A 32 -11.81 5.17 -13.25
CA PRO A 32 -12.75 4.07 -13.12
C PRO A 32 -14.17 4.55 -12.77
N THR A 33 -14.32 5.72 -12.13
CA THR A 33 -15.61 6.18 -11.61
C THR A 33 -15.98 7.60 -12.00
N ALA A 34 -15.01 8.48 -12.23
CA ALA A 34 -15.28 9.91 -12.43
C ALA A 34 -16.19 10.24 -13.61
N ARG A 35 -16.11 9.44 -14.67
CA ARG A 35 -16.84 9.65 -15.94
C ARG A 35 -18.11 8.81 -16.05
N LEU A 36 -18.52 8.14 -14.97
CA LEU A 36 -19.78 7.40 -14.93
C LEU A 36 -20.97 8.37 -14.82
N ASP A 37 -22.08 8.00 -15.45
CA ASP A 37 -23.35 8.69 -15.22
C ASP A 37 -23.74 8.64 -13.73
N ALA A 38 -24.36 9.71 -13.22
CA ALA A 38 -24.67 9.83 -11.80
C ALA A 38 -25.63 8.75 -11.29
N ALA A 39 -26.53 8.21 -12.12
CA ALA A 39 -27.39 7.10 -11.74
C ALA A 39 -26.59 5.79 -11.65
N VAL A 40 -25.69 5.56 -12.60
CA VAL A 40 -24.79 4.38 -12.62
C VAL A 40 -23.82 4.44 -11.44
N TYR A 41 -23.20 5.58 -11.19
CA TYR A 41 -22.26 5.77 -10.09
C TYR A 41 -22.86 5.36 -8.74
N ARG A 42 -24.08 5.84 -8.44
CA ARG A 42 -24.77 5.57 -7.16
C ARG A 42 -25.16 4.11 -6.95
N GLN A 43 -25.21 3.30 -8.01
CA GLN A 43 -25.42 1.86 -7.87
C GLN A 43 -24.19 1.14 -7.32
N TYR A 44 -22.99 1.68 -7.54
CA TYR A 44 -21.74 1.00 -7.23
C TYR A 44 -20.87 1.74 -6.20
N TRP A 45 -21.03 3.05 -6.03
CA TRP A 45 -20.14 3.88 -5.22
C TRP A 45 -20.93 4.87 -4.34
N ASN A 46 -20.50 5.00 -3.09
CA ASN A 46 -21.08 5.91 -2.11
C ASN A 46 -20.13 6.10 -0.90
N GLY A 47 -19.67 7.32 -0.68
CA GLY A 47 -18.84 7.75 0.46
C GLY A 47 -17.44 7.14 0.52
N LEU A 48 -16.96 6.82 1.74
CA LEU A 48 -15.56 6.41 1.95
C LEU A 48 -15.22 5.10 1.24
N ARG A 49 -14.12 5.11 0.49
CA ARG A 49 -13.63 3.97 -0.29
C ARG A 49 -12.51 3.23 0.46
N VAL A 50 -12.89 2.17 1.16
CA VAL A 50 -11.97 1.33 1.94
C VAL A 50 -11.28 0.32 1.03
N ARG A 51 -9.96 0.25 1.08
CA ARG A 51 -9.16 -0.82 0.46
C ARG A 51 -8.90 -1.92 1.48
N VAL A 52 -8.94 -3.17 1.05
CA VAL A 52 -8.81 -4.33 1.94
C VAL A 52 -7.85 -5.33 1.33
N GLY A 53 -6.90 -5.81 2.12
CA GLY A 53 -6.02 -6.93 1.77
C GLY A 53 -6.15 -8.04 2.80
N VAL A 54 -6.30 -9.27 2.33
CA VAL A 54 -6.44 -10.46 3.17
C VAL A 54 -5.37 -11.47 2.82
N HIS A 55 -4.65 -11.90 3.85
CA HIS A 55 -3.64 -12.95 3.77
C HIS A 55 -3.85 -13.96 4.90
N THR A 56 -3.50 -15.22 4.62
CA THR A 56 -3.62 -16.33 5.55
C THR A 56 -2.29 -17.04 5.66
N GLY A 57 -1.82 -17.22 6.90
CA GLY A 57 -0.56 -17.83 7.25
C GLY A 57 -0.41 -17.96 8.77
N LEU A 58 0.72 -18.52 9.21
CA LEU A 58 1.05 -18.61 10.63
C LEU A 58 1.64 -17.29 11.12
N CYS A 59 1.27 -16.86 12.33
CA CYS A 59 1.75 -15.61 12.93
C CYS A 59 2.46 -15.89 14.26
N ASP A 60 3.35 -14.97 14.65
CA ASP A 60 3.78 -14.85 16.05
C ASP A 60 2.69 -14.08 16.81
N ILE A 61 1.97 -14.78 17.69
CA ILE A 61 0.81 -14.24 18.41
C ILE A 61 1.26 -13.81 19.79
N ARG A 62 1.11 -12.52 20.10
CA ARG A 62 1.53 -11.93 21.38
C ARG A 62 0.32 -11.39 22.12
N HIS A 63 0.20 -11.74 23.39
CA HIS A 63 -0.81 -11.17 24.29
C HIS A 63 -0.20 -10.02 25.09
N ASP A 64 -0.83 -8.86 25.06
CA ASP A 64 -0.42 -7.71 25.85
C ASP A 64 -1.10 -7.74 27.23
N GLU A 65 -0.30 -7.86 28.29
CA GLU A 65 -0.80 -7.90 29.66
C GLU A 65 -1.45 -6.60 30.12
N VAL A 66 -1.16 -5.46 29.48
CA VAL A 66 -1.72 -4.15 29.83
C VAL A 66 -3.04 -3.93 29.12
N THR A 67 -3.06 -4.00 27.78
CA THR A 67 -4.29 -3.77 26.99
C THR A 67 -5.25 -4.96 26.99
N LYS A 68 -4.80 -6.14 27.43
CA LYS A 68 -5.52 -7.43 27.36
C LYS A 68 -5.88 -7.84 25.92
N GLY A 69 -5.19 -7.27 24.93
CA GLY A 69 -5.35 -7.56 23.51
C GLY A 69 -4.36 -8.59 23.00
N TYR A 70 -4.63 -9.12 21.82
CA TYR A 70 -3.69 -9.93 21.04
C TYR A 70 -3.23 -9.15 19.83
N ASP A 71 -1.94 -9.30 19.51
CA ASP A 71 -1.31 -8.71 18.34
C ASP A 71 -0.54 -9.77 17.56
N TYR A 72 -0.39 -9.56 16.25
CA TYR A 72 0.08 -10.55 15.30
C TYR A 72 1.29 -10.03 14.53
N TYR A 73 2.42 -10.68 14.74
CA TYR A 73 3.71 -10.29 14.18
C TYR A 73 4.22 -11.27 13.13
N GLY A 74 5.22 -10.83 12.37
CA GLY A 74 5.96 -11.63 11.41
C GLY A 74 5.43 -11.54 9.98
N GLY A 75 5.93 -12.45 9.14
CA GLY A 75 5.74 -12.41 7.68
C GLY A 75 4.28 -12.40 7.23
N THR A 76 3.38 -13.07 7.95
CA THR A 76 1.94 -13.13 7.61
C THR A 76 1.27 -11.76 7.78
N SER A 77 1.53 -11.05 8.88
CA SER A 77 1.00 -9.70 9.12
C SER A 77 1.54 -8.71 8.08
N ASN A 78 2.85 -8.76 7.82
CA ASN A 78 3.51 -7.96 6.80
C ASN A 78 2.93 -8.22 5.40
N MET A 79 2.66 -9.48 5.05
CA MET A 79 2.07 -9.84 3.77
C MET A 79 0.62 -9.34 3.64
N ALA A 80 -0.17 -9.40 4.71
CA ALA A 80 -1.53 -8.86 4.72
C ALA A 80 -1.51 -7.35 4.46
N SER A 81 -0.65 -6.61 5.16
CA SER A 81 -0.45 -5.17 4.95
C SER A 81 0.01 -4.84 3.54
N ARG A 82 0.98 -5.60 3.00
CA ARG A 82 1.46 -5.41 1.63
C ARG A 82 0.38 -5.68 0.58
N THR A 83 -0.46 -6.69 0.81
CA THR A 83 -1.61 -7.00 -0.04
C THR A 83 -2.64 -5.87 -0.03
N GLU A 84 -2.92 -5.27 1.13
CA GLU A 84 -3.84 -4.14 1.25
C GLU A 84 -3.33 -2.90 0.51
N SER A 85 -2.04 -2.62 0.63
CA SER A 85 -1.46 -1.35 0.18
C SER A 85 -1.52 -1.15 -1.34
N VAL A 86 -1.48 -2.25 -2.10
CA VAL A 86 -1.55 -2.24 -3.57
C VAL A 86 -3.00 -2.16 -4.08
N GLY A 87 -3.98 -2.34 -3.19
CA GLY A 87 -5.40 -2.26 -3.52
C GLY A 87 -5.89 -0.83 -3.73
N ASN A 88 -6.88 -0.69 -4.61
CA ASN A 88 -7.63 0.54 -4.79
C ASN A 88 -8.74 0.68 -3.74
N GLY A 89 -9.20 1.92 -3.51
CA GLY A 89 -10.33 2.16 -2.61
C GLY A 89 -11.59 1.42 -3.11
N GLY A 90 -12.23 0.68 -2.21
CA GLY A 90 -13.39 -0.17 -2.51
C GLY A 90 -13.03 -1.57 -3.04
N GLN A 91 -11.74 -1.86 -3.25
CA GLN A 91 -11.24 -3.15 -3.74
C GLN A 91 -10.86 -4.06 -2.57
N VAL A 92 -11.15 -5.35 -2.70
CA VAL A 92 -10.75 -6.39 -1.76
C VAL A 92 -9.82 -7.37 -2.46
N LEU A 93 -8.60 -7.50 -1.95
CA LEU A 93 -7.58 -8.38 -2.50
C LEU A 93 -7.33 -9.56 -1.56
N LEU A 94 -7.31 -10.76 -2.12
CA LEU A 94 -6.96 -12.00 -1.45
C LEU A 94 -5.66 -12.52 -2.06
N THR A 95 -4.72 -12.92 -1.21
CA THR A 95 -3.61 -13.75 -1.68
C THR A 95 -4.10 -15.16 -2.05
N ARG A 96 -3.35 -15.88 -2.89
CA ARG A 96 -3.61 -17.29 -3.19
C ARG A 96 -3.77 -18.15 -1.95
N THR A 97 -2.94 -17.94 -0.93
CA THR A 97 -3.03 -18.73 0.31
C THR A 97 -4.37 -18.53 1.00
N THR A 98 -4.90 -17.31 1.02
CA THR A 98 -6.25 -17.03 1.54
C THR A 98 -7.34 -17.65 0.69
N TYR A 99 -7.28 -17.50 -0.63
CA TYR A 99 -8.29 -18.07 -1.52
C TYR A 99 -8.37 -19.60 -1.41
N PHE A 100 -7.22 -20.26 -1.24
CA PHE A 100 -7.15 -21.71 -1.05
C PHE A 100 -7.29 -22.18 0.40
N ALA A 101 -7.25 -21.28 1.38
CA ALA A 101 -7.60 -21.59 2.77
C ALA A 101 -9.11 -21.77 2.96
N LEU A 102 -9.92 -21.13 2.11
CA LEU A 102 -11.36 -21.41 2.04
C LEU A 102 -11.59 -22.88 1.62
N SER A 103 -12.66 -23.47 2.14
CA SER A 103 -13.17 -24.74 1.63
C SER A 103 -13.71 -24.58 0.20
N THR A 104 -13.92 -25.71 -0.49
CA THR A 104 -14.54 -25.69 -1.83
C THR A 104 -15.94 -25.08 -1.78
N ALA A 105 -16.74 -25.41 -0.77
CA ALA A 105 -18.09 -24.87 -0.60
C ALA A 105 -18.10 -23.35 -0.33
N GLU A 106 -17.11 -22.83 0.40
CA GLU A 106 -16.99 -21.37 0.62
C GLU A 106 -16.55 -20.64 -0.66
N ARG A 107 -15.65 -21.24 -1.45
CA ARG A 107 -15.24 -20.67 -2.74
C ARG A 107 -16.38 -20.59 -3.75
N GLU A 108 -17.35 -21.51 -3.69
CA GLU A 108 -18.54 -21.48 -4.55
C GLU A 108 -19.51 -20.34 -4.19
N GLN A 109 -19.39 -19.76 -2.98
CA GLN A 109 -20.26 -18.67 -2.51
C GLN A 109 -19.67 -17.28 -2.76
N VAL A 110 -18.44 -17.19 -3.23
CA VAL A 110 -17.75 -15.92 -3.48
C VAL A 110 -17.35 -15.78 -4.94
N GLU A 111 -17.66 -14.64 -5.53
CA GLU A 111 -17.17 -14.28 -6.86
C GLU A 111 -15.78 -13.68 -6.74
N VAL A 112 -14.82 -14.25 -7.48
CA VAL A 112 -13.46 -13.77 -7.51
C VAL A 112 -12.92 -13.63 -8.93
N THR A 113 -12.13 -12.60 -9.15
CA THR A 113 -11.38 -12.38 -10.39
C THR A 113 -9.89 -12.62 -10.14
N ALA A 114 -9.27 -13.54 -10.88
CA ALA A 114 -7.83 -13.79 -10.77
C ALA A 114 -7.05 -12.63 -11.40
N LEU A 115 -6.13 -12.03 -10.64
CA LEU A 115 -5.28 -10.91 -11.10
C LEU A 115 -3.87 -11.36 -11.52
N GLY A 116 -3.55 -12.64 -11.31
CA GLY A 116 -2.24 -13.20 -11.64
C GLY A 116 -1.18 -12.90 -10.57
N ALA A 117 0.09 -13.07 -10.94
CA ALA A 117 1.22 -12.91 -10.04
C ALA A 117 1.67 -11.44 -9.95
N VAL A 118 1.71 -10.90 -8.74
CA VAL A 118 2.03 -9.50 -8.45
C VAL A 118 3.30 -9.42 -7.61
N ALA A 119 4.28 -8.64 -8.05
CA ALA A 119 5.47 -8.38 -7.27
C ALA A 119 5.15 -7.37 -6.16
N LEU A 120 5.31 -7.78 -4.90
CA LEU A 120 5.12 -6.91 -3.73
C LEU A 120 6.48 -6.48 -3.18
N CYS A 121 6.59 -5.22 -2.78
CA CYS A 121 7.83 -4.68 -2.20
C CYS A 121 8.26 -5.50 -0.97
N GLY A 122 9.56 -5.84 -0.91
CA GLY A 122 10.13 -6.64 0.17
C GLY A 122 9.65 -8.09 0.23
N VAL A 123 8.95 -8.58 -0.81
CA VAL A 123 8.60 -9.99 -0.96
C VAL A 123 9.46 -10.58 -2.08
N PRO A 124 10.24 -11.65 -1.82
CA PRO A 124 11.22 -12.16 -2.78
C PRO A 124 10.59 -12.83 -4.00
N LYS A 125 9.34 -13.28 -3.92
CA LYS A 125 8.62 -13.96 -5.00
C LYS A 125 7.31 -13.24 -5.28
N PRO A 126 6.91 -13.09 -6.56
CA PRO A 126 5.58 -12.62 -6.90
C PRO A 126 4.48 -13.45 -6.22
N VAL A 127 3.44 -12.77 -5.78
CA VAL A 127 2.30 -13.35 -5.06
C VAL A 127 1.10 -13.41 -6.01
N GLU A 128 0.53 -14.59 -6.19
CA GLU A 128 -0.72 -14.75 -6.91
C GLU A 128 -1.86 -14.08 -6.14
N MET A 129 -2.59 -13.19 -6.81
CA MET A 129 -3.65 -12.36 -6.25
C MET A 129 -5.01 -12.65 -6.89
N TYR A 130 -6.05 -12.52 -6.06
CA TYR A 130 -7.45 -12.61 -6.45
C TYR A 130 -8.17 -11.36 -5.94
N GLN A 131 -9.02 -10.78 -6.76
CA GLN A 131 -9.98 -9.77 -6.32
C GLN A 131 -11.26 -10.47 -5.87
N LEU A 132 -11.76 -10.14 -4.68
CA LEU A 132 -13.12 -10.51 -4.27
C LEU A 132 -14.10 -9.45 -4.77
N ASP A 133 -15.09 -9.88 -5.56
CA ASP A 133 -16.08 -9.01 -6.19
C ASP A 133 -17.23 -8.69 -5.22
N ALA A 134 -16.90 -8.03 -4.10
CA ALA A 134 -17.81 -7.77 -2.99
C ALA A 134 -19.00 -6.86 -3.33
N VAL A 135 -18.86 -6.03 -4.37
CA VAL A 135 -19.94 -5.27 -5.00
C VAL A 135 -19.87 -5.56 -6.50
N PRO A 136 -20.73 -6.46 -7.02
CA PRO A 136 -20.69 -6.86 -8.42
C PRO A 136 -20.79 -5.66 -9.37
N GLY A 137 -19.97 -5.67 -10.43
CA GLY A 137 -19.92 -4.61 -11.44
C GLY A 137 -18.96 -3.45 -11.15
N ARG A 138 -18.32 -3.41 -9.98
CA ARG A 138 -17.23 -2.45 -9.74
C ARG A 138 -16.02 -2.76 -10.60
N THR A 139 -15.45 -1.71 -11.19
CA THR A 139 -14.15 -1.74 -11.86
C THR A 139 -13.15 -0.91 -11.08
N PHE A 140 -11.87 -1.25 -11.23
CA PHE A 140 -10.77 -0.60 -10.52
C PHE A 140 -9.66 -0.25 -11.52
N ALA A 141 -8.86 0.76 -11.17
CA ALA A 141 -7.61 1.03 -11.87
C ALA A 141 -6.58 -0.09 -11.60
N ALA A 142 -5.42 0.01 -12.25
CA ALA A 142 -4.29 -0.88 -11.98
C ALA A 142 -3.91 -0.90 -10.49
N LEU A 143 -3.29 -2.00 -10.05
CA LEU A 143 -2.76 -2.12 -8.69
C LEU A 143 -1.69 -1.06 -8.42
N ARG A 144 -1.65 -0.56 -7.19
CA ARG A 144 -0.79 0.56 -6.76
C ARG A 144 0.60 0.06 -6.38
N LEU A 145 1.39 -0.35 -7.37
CA LEU A 145 2.70 -0.98 -7.14
C LEU A 145 3.82 0.02 -6.77
N ASP A 146 3.66 1.31 -7.09
CA ASP A 146 4.70 2.34 -6.94
C ASP A 146 4.84 2.91 -5.51
N ARG A 147 4.15 2.34 -4.53
CA ARG A 147 4.21 2.84 -3.15
C ARG A 147 5.35 2.22 -2.36
N GLU A 148 6.30 3.07 -1.96
CA GLU A 148 7.32 2.74 -0.96
C GLU A 148 6.65 2.42 0.38
N PHE A 149 7.03 1.29 0.98
CA PHE A 149 6.71 0.99 2.37
C PHE A 149 7.78 1.62 3.24
N PRO A 150 7.44 2.26 4.37
CA PRO A 150 8.43 2.46 5.41
C PRO A 150 8.95 1.07 5.80
N VAL A 151 10.27 0.89 5.70
CA VAL A 151 10.94 -0.31 6.21
C VAL A 151 10.62 -0.36 7.70
N LEU A 152 9.75 -1.29 8.10
CA LEU A 152 9.60 -1.63 9.50
C LEU A 152 10.88 -2.39 9.86
N ASP A 153 11.84 -1.68 10.44
CA ASP A 153 13.02 -2.30 11.04
C ASP A 153 12.53 -3.28 12.11
N ASP A 154 12.64 -4.56 11.81
CA ASP A 154 12.45 -5.66 12.77
C ASP A 154 13.73 -5.78 13.60
N GLU A 155 14.08 -4.72 14.32
CA GLU A 155 15.15 -4.73 15.32
C GLU A 155 14.65 -3.92 16.51
N SER A 156 14.12 -4.64 17.50
CA SER A 156 13.86 -4.09 18.81
C SER A 156 15.18 -3.67 19.46
N ASP A 157 15.45 -2.36 19.53
CA ASP A 157 16.30 -1.78 20.57
C ASP A 157 16.04 -0.27 20.79
N LEU A 158 15.58 0.01 22.01
CA LEU A 158 15.70 1.20 22.84
C LEU A 158 16.38 2.46 22.23
N ALA A 159 15.60 3.53 21.98
CA ALA A 159 15.88 4.89 22.46
C ALA A 159 14.83 5.90 21.97
N SER A 160 14.15 6.53 22.92
CA SER A 160 13.43 7.79 22.70
C SER A 160 14.41 8.89 22.28
N GLY A 161 14.05 9.68 21.26
CA GLY A 161 14.83 10.88 20.93
C GLY A 161 14.51 11.54 19.59
N ASP A 162 13.42 12.31 19.57
CA ASP A 162 13.28 13.63 18.92
C ASP A 162 13.28 13.77 17.37
N GLY A 163 12.42 14.70 16.91
CA GLY A 163 12.64 15.47 15.67
C GLY A 163 12.03 14.95 14.37
N SER A 164 10.69 14.90 14.27
CA SER A 164 10.02 14.90 12.96
C SER A 164 10.21 16.25 12.26
N VAL A 165 11.25 16.38 11.44
CA VAL A 165 11.32 17.39 10.38
C VAL A 165 10.84 16.73 9.10
N SER A 166 9.60 17.04 8.76
CA SER A 166 9.08 16.90 7.41
C SER A 166 9.95 17.72 6.46
N THR A 167 10.55 17.06 5.48
CA THR A 167 10.93 17.72 4.24
C THR A 167 10.53 16.81 3.10
N GLU A 168 9.34 17.07 2.57
CA GLU A 168 8.96 16.61 1.24
C GLU A 168 10.06 17.06 0.27
N ARG A 169 10.81 16.10 -0.24
CA ARG A 169 11.70 16.30 -1.38
C ARG A 169 11.34 15.26 -2.43
N SER A 170 10.12 15.40 -2.93
CA SER A 170 9.67 14.71 -4.15
C SER A 170 10.60 15.10 -5.30
N GLY A 171 11.43 14.15 -5.73
CA GLY A 171 12.36 14.30 -6.84
C GLY A 171 13.62 13.44 -6.71
N PRO A 172 14.45 13.33 -7.77
CA PRO A 172 15.66 12.50 -7.79
C PRO A 172 16.64 12.82 -6.66
N SER A 173 16.63 14.06 -6.15
CA SER A 173 17.48 14.49 -5.04
C SER A 173 17.12 13.83 -3.71
N GLY A 174 15.83 13.51 -3.48
CA GLY A 174 15.38 12.80 -2.28
C GLY A 174 15.85 11.35 -2.28
N TYR A 175 15.75 10.70 -3.44
CA TYR A 175 16.25 9.35 -3.66
C TYR A 175 17.78 9.25 -3.51
N ILE A 176 18.52 10.20 -4.07
CA ILE A 176 19.99 10.22 -3.91
C ILE A 176 20.36 10.43 -2.44
N ALA A 177 19.64 11.30 -1.72
CA ALA A 177 19.88 11.53 -0.29
C ALA A 177 19.60 10.29 0.56
N SER A 178 18.54 9.53 0.27
CA SER A 178 18.21 8.30 1.00
C SER A 178 19.23 7.19 0.73
N VAL A 179 19.63 6.99 -0.53
CA VAL A 179 20.68 6.03 -0.89
C VAL A 179 22.01 6.36 -0.21
N LEU A 180 22.41 7.64 -0.20
CA LEU A 180 23.63 8.07 0.49
C LEU A 180 23.52 7.91 2.01
N ALA A 181 22.34 8.15 2.59
CA ALA A 181 22.11 7.94 4.01
C ALA A 181 22.22 6.46 4.41
N VAL A 182 21.76 5.54 3.56
CA VAL A 182 21.92 4.08 3.78
C VAL A 182 23.39 3.67 3.62
N LEU A 183 24.04 4.08 2.53
CA LEU A 183 25.42 3.66 2.23
C LEU A 183 26.45 4.20 3.21
N VAL A 184 26.24 5.41 3.73
CA VAL A 184 27.20 6.11 4.59
C VAL A 184 26.72 6.19 6.06
N GLY A 185 25.48 5.79 6.34
CA GLY A 185 24.87 5.82 7.68
C GLY A 185 25.60 4.96 8.70
N THR A 186 26.22 3.87 8.25
CA THR A 186 27.03 2.95 9.07
C THR A 186 28.34 3.57 9.59
N PHE A 187 28.79 4.69 9.00
CA PHE A 187 29.96 5.43 9.47
C PHE A 187 29.56 6.50 10.48
N ALA A 188 30.42 6.76 11.47
CA ALA A 188 30.22 7.86 12.41
C ALA A 188 30.20 9.21 11.67
N ALA A 189 29.39 10.17 12.13
CA ALA A 189 29.22 11.50 11.52
C ALA A 189 30.53 12.17 11.02
N PRO A 190 31.65 12.20 11.78
CA PRO A 190 32.90 12.82 11.30
C PRO A 190 33.64 12.03 10.20
N GLN A 191 33.27 10.77 9.97
CA GLN A 191 33.87 9.90 8.94
C GLN A 191 33.09 9.94 7.62
N ARG A 192 31.79 10.25 7.65
CA ARG A 192 30.92 10.29 6.47
C ARG A 192 31.45 11.22 5.37
N LEU A 193 31.93 12.40 5.77
CA LEU A 193 32.50 13.39 4.84
C LEU A 193 33.79 12.89 4.15
N LYS A 194 34.64 12.14 4.87
CA LYS A 194 35.88 11.58 4.32
C LYS A 194 35.62 10.51 3.26
N VAL A 195 34.53 9.74 3.42
CA VAL A 195 34.12 8.71 2.45
C VAL A 195 33.46 9.32 1.21
N LEU A 196 32.73 10.43 1.38
CA LEU A 196 32.04 11.10 0.28
C LEU A 196 32.95 11.97 -0.60
N LEU A 197 33.98 12.60 -0.03
CA LEU A 197 34.85 13.53 -0.76
C LEU A 197 35.49 12.97 -2.05
N PRO A 198 36.07 11.74 -2.05
CA PRO A 198 36.67 11.16 -3.25
C PRO A 198 35.65 10.91 -4.37
N LEU A 199 34.41 10.58 -4.00
CA LEU A 199 33.31 10.34 -4.96
C LEU A 199 32.85 11.66 -5.59
N CYS A 200 32.68 12.71 -4.79
CA CYS A 200 32.34 14.04 -5.29
C CYS A 200 33.43 14.61 -6.22
N GLN A 201 34.70 14.43 -5.87
CA GLN A 201 35.83 14.86 -6.70
C GLN A 201 35.88 14.10 -8.03
N ARG A 202 35.64 12.78 -8.00
CA ARG A 202 35.63 11.94 -9.21
C ARG A 202 34.50 12.28 -10.17
N TRP A 203 33.38 12.78 -9.66
CA TRP A 203 32.23 13.23 -10.47
C TRP A 203 32.19 14.75 -10.71
N SER A 204 33.27 15.48 -10.38
CA SER A 204 33.38 16.93 -10.55
C SER A 204 32.24 17.74 -9.91
N VAL A 205 31.66 17.20 -8.83
CA VAL A 205 30.66 17.91 -8.03
C VAL A 205 31.43 18.85 -7.11
N ARG A 206 31.27 20.17 -7.31
CA ARG A 206 31.92 21.22 -6.51
C ARG A 206 31.11 21.57 -5.27
#